data_AF-A0A7R9IWV9-F1
#
_entry.id   AF-A0A7R9IWV9-F1
#
_cell.length_a   1.000
_cell.length_b   1.000
_cell.length_c   1.000
_cell.angle_alpha   90.00
_cell.angle_beta   90.00
_cell.angle_gamma   90.00
#
_symmetry.space_group_name_H-M   'P 1'
#
loop_
_entity.id
_entity.type
_entity.pdbx_description
1 polymer ?
#
loop_
_entity_poly.entity_id
_entity_poly.type
_entity_poly.pdbx_seq_one_letter_code
_entity_poly.pdbx_strand_id
1 'polypeptide(L)'
;MKSSGSRKPEFDETLLRSALKLFLGVRDFRTFTTIRSKLESQAPPTVRTLHKLELSRGEPLLDAHYDPTNAQYNYWNITCKARSFLYKQIRRTVGVLLAVAQGRVSVDKVQHMFECPSHESWDPRANSAPSHGLYLVNVEYDPRDLMPCDNAGELLTNTDAKIDHCPTRT
;
A
#
# COMPACT_ATOMS: atom_id res chain seq x y z
N MET A 1 21.15 20.02 37.63
CA MET A 1 19.87 19.29 37.43
C MET A 1 20.00 18.47 36.15
N LYS A 2 20.19 17.15 36.28
CA LYS A 2 20.33 16.26 35.12
C LYS A 2 18.93 16.05 34.55
N SER A 3 18.71 16.51 33.32
CA SER A 3 17.48 16.27 32.56
C SER A 3 17.25 14.76 32.47
N SER A 4 16.13 14.28 33.01
CA SER A 4 15.63 12.93 32.82
C SER A 4 15.39 12.70 31.33
N GLY A 5 16.36 12.05 30.66
CA GLY A 5 16.21 11.63 29.27
C GLY A 5 15.09 10.60 29.19
N SER A 6 13.90 11.04 28.80
CA SER A 6 12.80 10.15 28.45
C SER A 6 13.29 9.22 27.33
N ARG A 7 13.42 7.92 27.63
CA ARG A 7 13.79 6.91 26.65
C ARG A 7 12.75 6.99 25.53
N LYS A 8 13.15 7.42 24.33
CA LYS A 8 12.24 7.43 23.18
C LYS A 8 11.69 6.00 22.99
N PRO A 9 10.38 5.83 22.79
CA PRO A 9 9.84 4.51 22.48
C PRO A 9 10.48 4.00 21.19
N GLU A 10 10.77 2.70 21.14
CA GLU A 10 11.33 2.06 19.95
C GLU A 10 10.37 2.18 18.75
N PHE A 11 9.07 2.35 19.02
CA PHE A 11 8.02 2.49 18.00
C PHE A 11 7.04 3.60 18.41
N ASP A 12 6.97 4.66 17.60
CA ASP A 12 6.03 5.77 17.77
C ASP A 12 4.86 5.64 16.79
N GLU A 13 3.71 5.27 17.34
CA GLU A 13 2.45 5.14 16.60
C GLU A 13 1.98 6.49 16.04
N THR A 14 2.19 7.59 16.75
CA THR A 14 1.69 8.91 16.34
C THR A 14 2.42 9.40 15.09
N LEU A 15 3.74 9.19 15.03
CA LEU A 15 4.56 9.47 13.86
C LEU A 15 4.20 8.56 12.68
N LEU A 16 3.93 7.28 12.94
CA LEU A 16 3.47 6.37 11.91
C LEU A 16 2.14 6.87 11.33
N ARG A 17 1.15 7.21 12.18
CA ARG A 17 -0.16 7.70 11.78
C ARG A 17 -0.08 9.02 10.99
N SER A 18 0.83 9.92 11.35
CA SER A 18 1.04 11.15 10.56
C SER A 18 1.60 10.82 9.17
N ALA A 19 2.53 9.87 9.09
CA ALA A 19 3.12 9.45 7.82
C ALA A 19 2.13 8.76 6.89
N LEU A 20 1.16 7.96 7.40
CA LEU A 20 0.14 7.29 6.58
C LEU A 20 -0.57 8.26 5.63
N LYS A 21 -0.87 9.48 6.11
CA LYS A 21 -1.60 10.50 5.35
C LYS A 21 -0.88 10.94 4.08
N LEU A 22 0.46 10.88 4.05
CA LEU A 22 1.25 11.28 2.88
C LEU A 22 1.06 10.35 1.67
N PHE A 23 0.70 9.09 1.93
CA PHE A 23 0.55 8.06 0.91
C PHE A 23 -0.85 8.03 0.29
N LEU A 24 -1.84 8.66 0.91
CA LEU A 24 -3.23 8.62 0.45
C LEU A 24 -3.44 9.46 -0.82
N GLY A 25 -4.41 9.05 -1.64
CA GLY A 25 -4.78 9.73 -2.87
C GLY A 25 -3.88 9.39 -4.05
N VAL A 26 -3.86 10.29 -5.05
CA VAL A 26 -3.07 10.13 -6.28
C VAL A 26 -1.63 10.56 -6.03
N ARG A 27 -0.69 9.63 -6.19
CA ARG A 27 0.74 9.84 -5.93
C ARG A 27 1.60 9.08 -6.94
N ASP A 28 2.80 9.60 -7.20
CA ASP A 28 3.83 8.86 -7.94
C ASP A 28 4.61 7.94 -6.98
N PHE A 29 4.46 6.62 -7.16
CA PHE A 29 5.09 5.61 -6.33
C PHE A 29 6.41 5.08 -6.90
N ARG A 30 7.06 5.80 -7.83
CA ARG A 30 8.35 5.39 -8.43
C ARG A 30 9.42 5.04 -7.41
N THR A 31 9.55 5.83 -6.35
CA THR A 31 10.49 5.57 -5.24
C THR A 31 10.16 4.30 -4.46
N PHE A 32 8.93 3.82 -4.52
CA PHE A 32 8.45 2.65 -3.79
C PHE A 32 8.43 1.37 -4.63
N THR A 33 9.00 1.36 -5.84
CA THR A 33 9.15 0.13 -6.66
C THR A 33 10.62 -0.19 -6.92
N THR A 34 10.95 -1.48 -6.99
CA THR A 34 12.31 -1.93 -7.34
C THR A 34 12.49 -2.17 -8.84
N ILE A 35 11.42 -2.22 -9.62
CA ILE A 35 11.53 -2.41 -11.07
C ILE A 35 11.90 -1.07 -11.69
N ARG A 36 13.07 -1.05 -12.36
CA ARG A 36 13.49 0.04 -13.22
C ARG A 36 13.11 -0.32 -14.65
N SER A 37 12.31 0.49 -15.31
CA SER A 37 12.10 0.38 -16.75
C SER A 37 13.39 0.76 -17.48
N LYS A 38 13.91 -0.10 -18.35
CA LYS A 38 15.11 0.20 -19.16
C LYS A 38 14.86 1.31 -20.19
N LEU A 39 13.60 1.50 -20.57
CA LEU A 39 13.15 2.51 -21.52
C LEU A 39 11.88 3.19 -20.95
N GLU A 40 11.89 4.52 -20.82
CA GLU A 40 10.76 5.27 -20.25
C GLU A 40 9.45 5.05 -21.00
N SER A 41 9.51 4.84 -22.32
CA SER A 41 8.31 4.61 -23.15
C SER A 41 7.61 3.26 -22.92
N GLN A 42 8.25 2.33 -22.22
CA GLN A 42 7.71 1.00 -21.89
C GLN A 42 7.46 0.84 -20.38
N ALA A 43 7.67 1.90 -19.60
CA ALA A 43 7.45 1.86 -18.17
C ALA A 43 5.94 1.81 -17.88
N PRO A 44 5.45 0.85 -17.07
CA PRO A 44 4.09 0.97 -16.56
C PRO A 44 3.98 2.28 -15.77
N PRO A 45 2.86 3.01 -15.85
CA PRO A 45 2.70 4.26 -15.12
C PRO A 45 3.02 4.05 -13.64
N THR A 46 3.83 4.91 -13.04
CA THR A 46 4.20 4.79 -11.61
C THR A 46 3.23 5.53 -10.69
N VAL A 47 2.34 6.34 -11.28
CA VAL A 47 1.25 7.02 -10.58
C VAL A 47 0.16 6.02 -10.21
N ARG A 48 -0.18 5.94 -8.93
CA ARG A 48 -1.25 5.10 -8.39
C ARG A 48 -2.12 5.91 -7.44
N THR A 49 -3.35 5.43 -7.25
CA THR A 49 -4.28 6.01 -6.27
C THR A 49 -4.42 5.04 -5.12
N LEU A 50 -4.02 5.46 -3.92
CA LEU A 50 -4.21 4.69 -2.70
C LEU A 50 -5.48 5.20 -2.00
N HIS A 51 -6.52 4.38 -1.99
CA HIS A 51 -7.82 4.72 -1.43
C HIS A 51 -7.86 4.55 0.08
N LYS A 52 -7.12 3.57 0.61
CA LYS A 52 -7.05 3.28 2.05
C LYS A 52 -5.62 2.96 2.44
N LEU A 53 -5.18 3.50 3.57
CA LEU A 53 -3.96 3.11 4.27
C LEU A 53 -4.13 3.43 5.75
N GLU A 54 -4.34 2.40 6.56
CA GLU A 54 -4.71 2.54 7.97
C GLU A 54 -3.88 1.61 8.85
N LEU A 55 -3.65 2.05 10.09
CA LEU A 55 -3.04 1.25 11.15
C LEU A 55 -4.12 0.93 12.19
N SER A 56 -4.34 -0.37 12.43
CA SER A 56 -5.20 -0.88 13.49
C SER A 56 -4.41 -1.79 14.43
N ARG A 57 -4.93 -2.01 15.64
CA ARG A 57 -4.40 -3.06 16.50
C ARG A 57 -4.64 -4.42 15.85
N GLY A 58 -3.62 -5.26 15.94
CA GLY A 58 -3.67 -6.66 15.52
C GLY A 58 -3.73 -7.57 16.72
N GLU A 59 -3.90 -8.86 16.44
CA GLU A 59 -3.90 -9.93 17.43
C GLU A 59 -3.00 -11.07 16.92
N PRO A 60 -2.37 -11.83 17.81
CA PRO A 60 -1.60 -12.99 17.42
C PRO A 60 -2.52 -14.08 16.85
N LEU A 61 -1.95 -14.96 16.02
CA LEU A 61 -2.68 -16.12 15.50
C LEU A 61 -3.00 -17.15 16.60
N LEU A 62 -2.11 -17.29 17.59
CA LEU A 62 -2.27 -18.16 18.74
C LEU A 62 -2.45 -17.32 20.00
N ASP A 63 -3.40 -17.67 20.85
CA ASP A 63 -3.60 -16.98 22.12
C ASP A 63 -2.40 -17.23 23.06
N ALA A 64 -2.21 -16.32 24.03
CA ALA A 64 -1.20 -16.40 25.08
C ALA A 64 -1.27 -17.68 25.91
N HIS A 65 -2.42 -18.36 25.95
CA HIS A 65 -2.55 -19.69 26.54
C HIS A 65 -1.66 -20.74 25.84
N TYR A 66 -1.55 -20.66 24.51
CA TYR A 66 -0.77 -21.62 23.69
C TYR A 66 0.67 -21.15 23.47
N ASP A 67 0.88 -19.84 23.37
CA ASP A 67 2.21 -19.24 23.30
C ASP A 67 2.30 -18.04 24.26
N PRO A 68 2.81 -18.25 25.49
CA PRO A 68 2.94 -17.19 26.49
C PRO A 68 3.80 -16.01 26.04
N THR A 69 4.63 -16.17 25.00
CA THR A 69 5.46 -15.06 24.49
C THR A 69 4.62 -14.00 23.79
N ASN A 70 3.44 -14.34 23.26
CA ASN A 70 2.56 -13.40 22.57
C ASN A 70 2.06 -12.28 23.49
N ALA A 71 1.98 -12.52 24.81
CA ALA A 71 1.63 -11.49 25.79
C ALA A 71 2.69 -10.37 25.92
N GLN A 72 3.91 -10.60 25.42
CA GLN A 72 5.02 -9.65 25.49
C GLN A 72 5.08 -8.71 24.28
N TYR A 73 4.30 -9.00 23.22
CA TYR A 73 4.35 -8.26 21.97
C TYR A 73 3.08 -7.47 21.71
N ASN A 74 3.29 -6.38 20.98
CA ASN A 74 2.25 -5.49 20.50
C ASN A 74 2.03 -5.77 19.01
N TYR A 75 0.84 -6.26 18.64
CA TYR A 75 0.52 -6.56 17.24
C TYR A 75 -0.16 -5.36 16.57
N TRP A 76 0.17 -5.17 15.30
CA TRP A 76 -0.29 -4.06 14.48
C TRP A 76 -0.60 -4.56 13.07
N ASN A 77 -1.75 -4.18 12.55
CA ASN A 77 -2.16 -4.47 11.19
C ASN A 77 -2.15 -3.18 10.37
N ILE A 78 -1.52 -3.24 9.20
CA ILE A 78 -1.57 -2.17 8.21
C ILE A 78 -2.45 -2.64 7.06
N THR A 79 -3.60 -1.99 6.90
CA THR A 79 -4.54 -2.30 5.80
C THR A 79 -4.38 -1.27 4.70
N CYS A 80 -4.25 -1.73 3.46
CA CYS A 80 -4.17 -0.87 2.29
C CYS A 80 -5.19 -1.30 1.21
N LYS A 81 -5.74 -0.32 0.47
CA LYS A 81 -6.68 -0.55 -0.63
C LYS A 81 -6.34 0.39 -1.79
N ALA A 82 -6.20 -0.18 -2.98
CA ALA A 82 -6.01 0.53 -4.24
C ALA A 82 -6.57 -0.30 -5.38
N ARG A 83 -6.80 0.34 -6.54
CA ARG A 83 -7.12 -0.38 -7.79
C ARG A 83 -5.97 -1.28 -8.25
N SER A 84 -4.74 -0.86 -8.03
CA SER A 84 -3.54 -1.63 -8.38
C SER A 84 -2.32 -1.16 -7.59
N PHE A 85 -1.32 -2.02 -7.51
CA PHE A 85 -0.05 -1.76 -6.83
C PHE A 85 1.13 -2.05 -7.78
N LEU A 86 2.23 -1.31 -7.66
CA LEU A 86 3.50 -1.59 -8.32
C LEU A 86 4.22 -2.75 -7.62
N TYR A 87 5.19 -3.33 -8.32
CA TYR A 87 6.02 -4.39 -7.76
C TYR A 87 6.74 -3.94 -6.49
N LYS A 88 6.53 -4.70 -5.40
CA LYS A 88 7.01 -4.42 -4.03
C LYS A 88 6.55 -3.08 -3.42
N GLN A 89 5.60 -2.36 -4.03
CA GLN A 89 5.09 -1.08 -3.52
C GLN A 89 4.74 -1.15 -2.05
N ILE A 90 3.84 -2.05 -1.67
CA ILE A 90 3.34 -2.16 -0.31
C ILE A 90 4.45 -2.51 0.69
N ARG A 91 5.33 -3.43 0.34
CA ARG A 91 6.44 -3.84 1.22
C ARG A 91 7.42 -2.69 1.46
N ARG A 92 7.66 -1.84 0.45
CA ARG A 92 8.50 -0.64 0.59
C ARG A 92 7.79 0.46 1.37
N THR A 93 6.50 0.67 1.13
CA THR A 93 5.67 1.60 1.92
C THR A 93 5.68 1.23 3.40
N VAL A 94 5.38 -0.03 3.75
CA VAL A 94 5.44 -0.51 5.14
C VAL A 94 6.84 -0.35 5.72
N GLY A 95 7.88 -0.68 4.96
CA GLY A 95 9.27 -0.49 5.36
C GLY A 95 9.62 0.95 5.75
N VAL A 96 9.15 1.92 4.97
CA VAL A 96 9.31 3.35 5.27
C VAL A 96 8.51 3.76 6.50
N LEU A 97 7.25 3.33 6.61
CA LEU A 97 6.41 3.62 7.78
C LEU A 97 7.04 3.12 9.09
N LEU A 98 7.59 1.91 9.09
CA LEU A 98 8.32 1.36 10.24
C LEU A 98 9.60 2.17 10.54
N ALA A 99 10.33 2.60 9.51
CA ALA A 99 11.50 3.45 9.69
C ALA A 99 11.15 4.83 10.26
N VAL A 100 10.00 5.39 9.90
CA VAL A 100 9.47 6.63 10.49
C VAL A 100 9.06 6.43 11.95
N ALA A 101 8.33 5.36 12.24
CA ALA A 101 7.91 5.02 13.60
C ALA A 101 9.11 4.82 14.55
N GLN A 102 10.22 4.27 14.03
CA GLN A 102 11.48 4.10 14.76
C GLN A 102 12.37 5.36 14.79
N GLY A 103 11.92 6.46 14.20
CA GLY A 103 12.67 7.72 14.12
C GLY A 103 13.93 7.67 13.22
N ARG A 104 14.08 6.63 12.40
CA ARG A 104 15.23 6.45 11.49
C ARG A 104 15.09 7.28 10.22
N VAL A 105 13.86 7.52 9.77
CA VAL A 105 13.49 8.36 8.63
C VAL A 105 12.53 9.45 9.11
N SER A 106 12.72 10.70 8.71
CA SER A 106 11.79 11.78 9.07
C SER A 106 10.60 11.82 8.11
N VAL A 107 9.48 12.39 8.56
CA VAL A 107 8.28 12.61 7.74
C VAL A 107 8.61 13.47 6.51
N ASP A 108 9.45 14.49 6.67
CA ASP A 108 9.91 15.35 5.56
C ASP A 108 10.68 14.56 4.48
N LYS A 109 11.44 13.53 4.87
CA LYS A 109 12.11 12.65 3.91
C LYS A 109 11.11 11.81 3.13
N VAL A 110 10.03 11.35 3.77
CA VAL A 110 8.94 10.67 3.06
C VAL A 110 8.25 11.61 2.08
N GLN A 111 8.02 12.86 2.47
CA GLN A 111 7.47 13.88 1.59
C GLN A 111 8.39 14.14 0.38
N HIS A 112 9.69 14.25 0.61
CA HIS A 112 10.69 14.39 -0.46
C HIS A 112 10.67 13.22 -1.46
N MET A 113 10.41 11.98 -1.01
CA MET A 113 10.25 10.82 -1.92
C MET A 113 9.09 11.01 -2.91
N PHE A 114 8.06 11.77 -2.54
CA PHE A 114 6.92 12.08 -3.40
C PHE A 114 7.11 13.37 -4.21
N GLU A 115 7.87 14.35 -3.71
CA GLU A 115 8.19 15.59 -4.42
C GLU A 115 9.24 15.37 -5.51
N CYS A 116 10.18 14.43 -5.28
CA CYS A 116 11.20 14.03 -6.24
C CYS A 116 11.11 12.51 -6.53
N PRO A 117 10.11 12.02 -7.27
CA PRO A 117 9.92 10.59 -7.49
C PRO A 117 11.06 9.98 -8.32
N SER A 118 11.95 9.26 -7.65
CA SER A 118 13.00 8.48 -8.30
C SER A 118 13.45 7.26 -7.48
N HIS A 119 14.12 6.31 -8.13
CA HIS A 119 14.76 5.20 -7.45
C HIS A 119 15.93 5.67 -6.55
N GLU A 120 16.61 6.77 -6.91
CA GLU A 120 17.67 7.36 -6.09
C GLU A 120 17.12 8.06 -4.84
N SER A 121 15.85 8.50 -4.87
CA SER A 121 15.20 9.14 -3.72
C SER A 121 14.86 8.17 -2.59
N TRP A 122 15.10 6.88 -2.77
CA TRP A 122 14.91 5.88 -1.73
C TRP A 122 15.88 6.11 -0.57
N ASP A 123 15.35 6.19 0.64
CA ASP A 123 16.18 6.27 1.83
C ASP A 123 16.70 4.87 2.20
N PRO A 124 18.03 4.64 2.18
CA PRO A 124 18.61 3.32 2.46
C PRO A 124 18.41 2.89 3.92
N ARG A 125 18.01 3.81 4.81
CA ARG A 125 17.63 3.44 6.17
C ARG A 125 16.30 2.69 6.16
N ALA A 126 15.39 2.95 5.23
CA ALA A 126 14.18 2.15 5.11
C ALA A 126 14.50 0.77 4.53
N ASN A 127 14.14 -0.28 5.26
CA ASN A 127 14.23 -1.66 4.78
C ASN A 127 12.86 -2.09 4.28
N SER A 128 12.80 -2.73 3.11
CA SER A 128 11.54 -3.31 2.63
C SER A 128 11.06 -4.36 3.64
N ALA A 129 9.77 -4.31 3.97
CA ALA A 129 9.16 -5.28 4.85
C ALA A 129 9.32 -6.73 4.32
N PRO A 130 9.43 -7.74 5.19
CA PRO A 130 9.45 -9.15 4.79
C PRO A 130 8.20 -9.56 4.00
N SER A 131 8.29 -10.63 3.20
CA SER A 131 7.16 -11.10 2.37
C SER A 131 6.09 -11.83 3.18
N HIS A 132 6.48 -12.56 4.23
CA HIS A 132 5.58 -13.42 5.00
C HIS A 132 4.53 -12.64 5.82
N GLY A 133 4.68 -11.33 6.00
CA GLY A 133 3.71 -10.48 6.69
C GLY A 133 2.68 -9.82 5.77
N LEU A 134 2.76 -10.01 4.45
CA LEU A 134 1.84 -9.42 3.48
C LEU A 134 0.90 -10.49 2.92
N TYR A 135 -0.40 -10.24 3.02
CA TYR A 135 -1.44 -11.11 2.49
C TYR A 135 -2.55 -10.30 1.81
N LEU A 136 -3.20 -10.90 0.82
CA LEU A 136 -4.35 -10.32 0.12
C LEU A 136 -5.61 -10.63 0.92
N VAL A 137 -6.37 -9.59 1.29
CA VAL A 137 -7.55 -9.72 2.15
C VAL A 137 -8.85 -9.75 1.35
N ASN A 138 -9.00 -8.84 0.40
CA ASN A 138 -10.24 -8.66 -0.36
C ASN A 138 -9.94 -8.20 -1.78
N VAL A 139 -10.77 -8.63 -2.74
CA VAL A 139 -10.77 -8.17 -4.13
C VAL A 139 -12.20 -7.77 -4.47
N GLU A 140 -12.38 -6.53 -4.91
CA GLU A 140 -13.69 -6.00 -5.27
C GLU A 140 -13.89 -6.08 -6.78
N TYR A 141 -15.05 -6.60 -7.18
CA TYR A 141 -15.50 -6.70 -8.56
C TYR A 141 -16.74 -5.85 -8.78
N ASP A 142 -16.92 -5.35 -9.99
CA ASP A 142 -18.20 -4.75 -10.37
C ASP A 142 -19.25 -5.86 -10.45
N PRO A 143 -20.42 -5.74 -9.79
CA PRO A 143 -21.48 -6.74 -9.90
C PRO A 143 -21.87 -7.05 -11.35
N ARG A 144 -21.73 -6.08 -12.27
CA ARG A 144 -22.00 -6.25 -13.70
C ARG A 144 -21.04 -7.24 -14.37
N ASP A 145 -19.79 -7.32 -13.90
CA ASP A 145 -18.79 -8.26 -14.42
C ASP A 145 -19.04 -9.70 -13.95
N LEU A 146 -19.87 -9.88 -12.93
CA LEU A 146 -20.22 -11.18 -12.36
C LEU A 146 -21.53 -11.74 -12.94
N MET A 147 -22.27 -10.94 -13.70
CA MET A 147 -23.48 -11.40 -14.35
C MET A 147 -23.11 -12.40 -15.44
N PRO A 148 -23.68 -13.62 -15.44
CA PRO A 148 -23.59 -14.51 -16.58
C PRO A 148 -24.07 -13.77 -17.82
N CYS A 149 -23.39 -13.96 -18.94
CA CYS A 149 -23.88 -13.54 -20.24
C CYS A 149 -25.09 -14.41 -20.64
N ASP A 150 -26.22 -14.22 -19.95
CA ASP A 150 -27.46 -14.88 -20.29
C ASP A 150 -28.02 -14.22 -21.56
N ASN A 151 -27.81 -14.93 -22.67
CA ASN A 151 -28.40 -14.77 -23.99
C ASN A 151 -28.07 -13.45 -24.72
N ALA A 152 -26.97 -13.47 -25.48
CA ALA A 152 -26.74 -12.60 -26.64
C ALA A 152 -27.71 -12.93 -27.80
N GLY A 153 -29.01 -12.96 -27.52
CA GLY A 153 -30.03 -13.41 -28.45
C GLY A 153 -31.43 -12.99 -28.03
N GLU A 154 -31.64 -11.69 -27.78
CA GLU A 154 -32.90 -10.97 -28.02
C GLU A 154 -32.77 -9.54 -27.48
N LEU A 155 -32.26 -8.63 -28.31
CA LEU A 155 -32.59 -7.20 -28.30
C LEU A 155 -31.97 -6.55 -29.56
N LEU A 156 -32.27 -7.14 -30.72
CA LEU A 156 -32.16 -6.48 -32.02
C LEU A 156 -33.55 -6.09 -32.54
N THR A 157 -34.38 -5.49 -31.69
CA THR A 157 -35.50 -4.70 -32.19
C THR A 157 -35.53 -3.34 -31.50
N ASN A 158 -34.83 -2.42 -32.16
CA ASN A 158 -35.20 -1.02 -32.36
C ASN A 158 -34.50 0.05 -31.52
N THR A 159 -33.88 0.95 -32.28
CA THR A 159 -33.54 2.36 -32.06
C THR A 159 -32.31 2.73 -31.21
N ASP A 160 -31.24 3.09 -31.94
CA ASP A 160 -30.30 4.18 -31.68
C ASP A 160 -29.61 4.28 -30.32
N ALA A 161 -28.88 3.23 -29.92
CA ALA A 161 -27.80 3.37 -28.95
C ALA A 161 -26.49 2.90 -29.57
N LYS A 162 -25.51 3.81 -29.66
CA LYS A 162 -24.12 3.50 -29.99
C LYS A 162 -23.66 2.31 -29.15
N ILE A 163 -23.31 1.23 -29.84
CA ILE A 163 -22.64 0.08 -29.26
C ILE A 163 -21.23 0.55 -28.92
N ASP A 164 -21.01 0.95 -27.67
CA ASP A 164 -19.65 1.03 -27.14
C ASP A 164 -19.13 -0.41 -27.09
N HIS A 165 -18.37 -0.73 -28.13
CA HIS A 165 -17.76 -2.02 -28.35
C HIS A 165 -16.97 -2.41 -27.11
N CYS A 166 -17.37 -3.50 -26.45
CA CYS A 166 -16.57 -4.14 -25.42
C CYS A 166 -15.23 -4.48 -26.06
N PRO A 167 -14.09 -3.88 -25.65
CA PRO A 167 -12.83 -4.15 -26.30
C PRO A 167 -12.47 -5.61 -26.02
N THR A 168 -12.59 -6.45 -27.04
CA THR A 168 -12.08 -7.81 -27.03
C THR A 168 -10.62 -7.76 -26.64
N ARG A 169 -10.35 -8.42 -25.52
CA ARG A 169 -9.06 -8.51 -24.84
C ARG A 169 -8.10 -9.36 -25.70
N THR A 170 -7.20 -8.73 -26.45
CA THR A 170 -5.96 -9.36 -26.94
C THR A 170 -4.94 -9.48 -25.81
#